data_AF-A0AAE8LT08-F1
#
_entry.id   AF-A0AAE8LT08-F1
#
_cell.length_a   1.000
_cell.length_b   1.000
_cell.length_c   1.000
_cell.angle_alpha   90.00
_cell.angle_beta   90.00
_cell.angle_gamma   90.00
#
_symmetry.space_group_name_H-M   'P 1'
#
loop_
_entity.id
_entity.type
_entity.pdbx_description
1 polymer ?
#
loop_
_entity_poly.entity_id
_entity_poly.type
_entity_poly.pdbx_seq_one_letter_code
_entity_poly.pdbx_strand_id
1 'polypeptide(L)'
;MSRRGTISFEWAGERRLFRLPISSLIELQEATDSGPYLLFSRLDGGTWRVSDISHVILFGLIGGGVSPPLASALVSRHVERRSPLENLISAQVILSAGIVGALDEPTTEKRRKPSKSPPADLPNGKIRFSSFYGLGAVMGFSPEAVGDLSLWQFAAAVEGYVDANSQDDGALSTQEIDELWAWVQE
;
A
#
# COMPACT_ATOMS: atom_id res chain seq x y z
N MET A 1 -7.22 0.22 12.85
CA MET A 1 -5.99 0.76 12.21
C MET A 1 -6.20 2.24 11.96
N SER A 2 -5.16 3.07 11.98
CA SER A 2 -5.34 4.51 11.73
C SER A 2 -5.29 4.84 10.23
N ARG A 3 -5.83 6.00 9.82
CA ARG A 3 -5.69 6.53 8.45
C ARG A 3 -4.23 6.69 8.00
N ARG A 4 -3.31 6.88 8.96
CA ARG A 4 -1.86 6.96 8.72
C ARG A 4 -1.20 5.59 8.49
N GLY A 5 -1.99 4.51 8.42
CA GLY A 5 -1.49 3.13 8.29
C GLY A 5 -0.73 2.67 9.53
N THR A 6 -1.03 3.25 10.70
CA THR A 6 -0.36 2.88 11.96
C THR A 6 -1.12 1.80 12.71
N ILE A 7 -0.35 0.95 13.39
CA ILE A 7 -0.84 -0.04 14.35
C ILE A 7 0.09 -0.07 15.55
N SER A 8 -0.43 -0.37 16.75
CA SER A 8 0.38 -0.49 17.96
C SER A 8 -0.03 -1.68 18.80
N PHE A 9 0.94 -2.45 19.26
CA PHE A 9 0.74 -3.60 20.13
C PHE A 9 2.02 -3.91 20.93
N GLU A 10 1.89 -4.76 21.94
CA GLU A 10 3.04 -5.27 22.70
C GLU A 10 3.88 -6.18 21.83
N TRP A 11 5.14 -5.83 21.61
CA TRP A 11 6.07 -6.65 20.83
C TRP A 11 7.48 -6.52 21.38
N ALA A 12 8.13 -7.66 21.61
CA ALA A 12 9.50 -7.74 22.15
C ALA A 12 9.70 -6.86 23.42
N GLY A 13 8.78 -7.03 24.37
CA GLY A 13 8.86 -6.48 25.73
C GLY A 13 8.32 -5.06 25.92
N GLU A 14 7.86 -4.41 24.84
CA GLU A 14 7.39 -3.02 24.89
C GLU A 14 6.21 -2.80 23.95
N ARG A 15 5.35 -1.82 24.28
CA ARG A 15 4.36 -1.30 23.33
C ARG A 15 5.04 -0.56 22.20
N ARG A 16 4.96 -1.08 20.98
CA ARG A 16 5.58 -0.45 19.80
C ARG A 16 4.55 0.07 18.82
N LEU A 17 4.88 1.19 18.20
CA LEU A 17 4.18 1.73 17.04
C LEU A 17 4.83 1.15 15.78
N PHE A 18 4.01 0.66 14.87
CA PHE A 18 4.43 0.21 13.55
C PHE A 18 3.71 1.02 12.48
N ARG A 19 4.41 1.30 11.40
CA ARG A 19 3.88 2.03 10.25
C ARG A 19 4.67 1.68 9.00
N LEU A 20 3.97 1.52 7.88
CA LEU A 20 4.56 1.36 6.56
C LEU A 20 4.09 2.51 5.66
N PRO A 21 4.72 3.70 5.74
CA PRO A 21 4.50 4.75 4.74
C PRO A 21 4.98 4.30 3.35
N ILE A 22 4.63 5.05 2.30
CA ILE A 22 5.00 4.72 0.91
C ILE A 22 6.52 4.53 0.77
N SER A 23 7.34 5.35 1.43
CA SER A 23 8.80 5.19 1.46
C SER A 23 9.24 3.82 2.00
N SER A 24 8.68 3.39 3.13
CA SER A 24 8.97 2.07 3.70
C SER A 24 8.45 0.91 2.84
N LEU A 25 7.34 1.10 2.11
CA LEU A 25 6.84 0.09 1.18
C LEU A 25 7.74 -0.08 -0.06
N ILE A 26 8.38 1.01 -0.52
CA ILE A 26 9.41 0.95 -1.56
C ILE A 26 10.58 0.11 -1.07
N GLU A 27 11.13 0.44 0.11
CA GLU A 27 12.27 -0.30 0.68
C GLU A 27 11.93 -1.77 0.92
N LEU A 28 10.73 -2.06 1.43
CA LEU A 28 10.24 -3.42 1.63
C LEU A 28 10.12 -4.21 0.33
N GLN A 29 9.62 -3.58 -0.74
CA GLN A 29 9.52 -4.21 -2.05
C GLN A 29 10.90 -4.58 -2.61
N GLU A 30 11.88 -3.67 -2.49
CA GLU A 30 13.24 -3.93 -2.96
C GLU A 30 13.91 -5.03 -2.12
N ALA A 31 13.74 -5.01 -0.80
CA ALA A 31 14.33 -6.00 0.10
C ALA A 31 13.73 -7.41 -0.06
N THR A 32 12.46 -7.53 -0.47
CA THR A 32 11.76 -8.82 -0.60
C THR A 32 11.60 -9.30 -2.03
N ASP A 33 11.99 -8.48 -3.02
CA ASP A 33 11.75 -8.69 -4.45
C ASP A 33 10.28 -9.01 -4.77
N SER A 34 9.36 -8.42 -4.01
CA SER A 34 7.93 -8.71 -4.09
C SER A 34 7.12 -7.45 -3.84
N GLY A 35 6.10 -7.21 -4.65
CA GLY A 35 5.15 -6.15 -4.35
C GLY A 35 4.37 -6.42 -3.05
N PRO A 36 3.85 -5.37 -2.39
CA PRO A 36 3.29 -5.48 -1.06
C PRO A 36 2.02 -6.35 -0.99
N TYR A 37 1.18 -6.35 -2.02
CA TYR A 37 0.00 -7.23 -2.08
C TYR A 37 0.36 -8.70 -2.29
N LEU A 38 1.36 -8.99 -3.15
CA LEU A 38 1.86 -10.36 -3.32
C LEU A 38 2.55 -10.84 -2.04
N LEU A 39 3.35 -9.98 -1.41
CA LEU A 39 4.00 -10.26 -0.14
C LEU A 39 2.97 -10.61 0.95
N PHE A 40 1.87 -9.84 1.03
CA PHE A 40 0.77 -10.13 1.94
C PHE A 40 0.12 -11.48 1.64
N SER A 41 -0.14 -11.78 0.37
CA SER A 41 -0.68 -13.09 -0.03
C SER A 41 0.26 -14.26 0.35
N ARG A 42 1.58 -14.10 0.25
CA ARG A 42 2.53 -15.14 0.71
C ARG A 42 2.51 -15.33 2.23
N LEU A 43 2.41 -14.22 2.98
CA LEU A 43 2.31 -14.27 4.45
C LEU A 43 1.00 -14.93 4.90
N ASP A 44 -0.11 -14.62 4.23
CA ASP A 44 -1.42 -15.20 4.51
C ASP A 44 -1.50 -16.68 4.10
N GLY A 45 -1.02 -17.00 2.89
CA GLY A 45 -1.06 -18.36 2.33
C GLY A 45 0.03 -19.31 2.84
N GLY A 46 0.90 -18.87 3.74
CA GLY A 46 1.91 -19.74 4.35
C GLY A 46 3.14 -20.05 3.48
N THR A 47 3.28 -19.43 2.31
CA THR A 47 4.43 -19.61 1.40
C THR A 47 5.53 -18.56 1.62
N TRP A 48 5.60 -18.02 2.83
CA TRP A 48 6.50 -16.94 3.21
C TRP A 48 7.92 -17.44 3.48
N ARG A 49 8.87 -16.53 3.30
CA ARG A 49 10.28 -16.70 3.72
C ARG A 49 10.49 -15.99 5.06
N VAL A 50 11.50 -16.40 5.82
CA VAL A 50 11.87 -15.71 7.07
C VAL A 50 12.17 -14.22 6.80
N SER A 51 12.81 -13.93 5.66
CA SER A 51 13.07 -12.57 5.18
C SER A 51 11.81 -11.73 5.00
N ASP A 52 10.68 -12.34 4.69
CA ASP A 52 9.42 -11.61 4.49
C ASP A 52 8.91 -11.07 5.83
N ILE A 53 8.93 -11.92 6.85
CA ILE A 53 8.53 -11.56 8.21
C ILE A 53 9.51 -10.54 8.79
N SER A 54 10.83 -10.78 8.66
CA SER A 54 11.85 -9.91 9.23
C SER A 54 11.81 -8.50 8.61
N HIS A 55 11.72 -8.39 7.28
CA HIS A 55 11.69 -7.08 6.62
C HIS A 55 10.39 -6.31 6.89
N VAL A 56 9.23 -6.97 6.91
CA VAL A 56 7.97 -6.29 7.25
C VAL A 56 8.02 -5.67 8.64
N ILE A 57 8.52 -6.42 9.63
CA ILE A 57 8.66 -5.91 11.00
C ILE A 57 9.74 -4.82 11.08
N LEU A 58 10.88 -5.01 10.40
CA LEU A 58 11.98 -4.03 10.36
C LEU A 58 11.51 -2.67 9.84
N PHE A 59 10.95 -2.64 8.63
CA PHE A 59 10.48 -1.39 8.03
C PHE A 59 9.25 -0.83 8.76
N GLY A 60 8.41 -1.70 9.33
CA GLY A 60 7.30 -1.29 10.18
C GLY A 60 7.76 -0.54 11.44
N LEU A 61 8.82 -1.01 12.11
CA LEU A 61 9.42 -0.36 13.27
C LEU A 61 10.05 0.98 12.89
N ILE A 62 10.80 1.01 11.79
CA ILE A 62 11.47 2.22 11.30
C ILE A 62 10.43 3.29 10.96
N GLY A 63 9.39 2.95 10.20
CA GLY A 63 8.29 3.87 9.90
C GLY A 63 7.49 4.27 11.15
N GLY A 64 7.53 3.44 12.20
CA GLY A 64 6.98 3.72 13.53
C GLY A 64 7.85 4.62 14.42
N GLY A 65 9.04 5.01 13.96
CA GLY A 65 9.96 5.92 14.64
C GLY A 65 11.11 5.26 15.41
N VAL A 66 11.27 3.94 15.33
CA VAL A 66 12.42 3.25 15.91
C VAL A 66 13.65 3.48 15.02
N SER A 67 14.80 3.80 15.62
CA SER A 67 16.02 4.04 14.82
C SER A 67 16.45 2.76 14.06
N PRO A 68 16.99 2.88 12.84
CA PRO A 68 17.37 1.71 12.03
C PRO A 68 18.31 0.72 12.74
N PRO A 69 19.37 1.15 13.47
CA PRO A 69 20.23 0.21 14.20
C PRO A 69 19.48 -0.57 15.28
N LEU A 70 18.59 0.09 16.03
CA LEU A 70 17.80 -0.55 17.08
C LEU A 70 16.76 -1.51 16.48
N ALA A 71 16.08 -1.10 15.41
CA ALA A 71 15.09 -1.93 14.72
C ALA A 71 15.75 -3.21 14.18
N SER A 72 16.93 -3.10 13.56
CA SER A 72 17.71 -4.26 13.09
C SER A 72 18.10 -5.20 14.24
N ALA A 73 18.60 -4.66 15.36
CA ALA A 73 18.94 -5.46 16.53
C ALA A 73 17.73 -6.20 17.13
N LEU A 74 16.58 -5.54 17.20
CA LEU A 74 15.33 -6.13 17.68
C LEU A 74 14.86 -7.26 16.76
N VAL A 75 14.83 -7.03 15.44
CA VAL A 75 14.40 -8.05 14.47
C VAL A 75 15.33 -9.26 14.50
N SER A 76 16.64 -9.05 14.54
CA SER A 76 17.59 -10.16 14.62
C SER A 76 17.38 -11.00 15.88
N ARG A 77 17.17 -10.35 17.04
CA ARG A 77 16.95 -11.03 18.31
C ARG A 77 15.60 -11.75 18.40
N HIS A 78 14.53 -11.12 17.92
CA HIS A 78 13.16 -11.56 18.17
C HIS A 78 12.51 -12.31 17.00
N VAL A 79 13.08 -12.23 15.80
CA VAL A 79 12.58 -12.91 14.60
C VAL A 79 13.61 -13.93 14.09
N GLU A 80 14.81 -13.49 13.75
CA GLU A 80 15.79 -14.35 13.05
C GLU A 80 16.43 -15.42 13.94
N ARG A 81 16.59 -15.12 15.23
CA ARG A 81 17.12 -16.05 16.25
C ARG A 81 16.05 -16.86 16.97
N ARG A 82 14.78 -16.72 16.57
CA ARG A 82 13.62 -17.40 17.16
C ARG A 82 12.81 -18.10 16.07
N SER A 83 11.76 -18.81 16.46
CA SER A 83 10.86 -19.41 15.47
C SER A 83 10.15 -18.30 14.68
N PRO A 84 10.26 -18.26 13.34
CA PRO A 84 9.60 -17.23 12.53
C PRO A 84 8.07 -17.20 12.70
N LEU A 85 7.47 -18.35 13.00
CA LEU A 85 6.03 -18.49 13.25
C LEU A 85 5.54 -17.61 14.41
N GLU A 86 6.38 -17.32 15.40
CA GLU A 86 6.04 -16.45 16.54
C GLU A 86 5.68 -15.02 16.08
N ASN A 87 6.15 -14.63 14.89
CA ASN A 87 6.02 -13.27 14.36
C ASN A 87 5.18 -13.17 13.09
N LEU A 88 4.60 -14.29 12.62
CA LEU A 88 3.81 -14.30 11.39
C LEU A 88 2.59 -13.37 11.48
N ILE A 89 1.82 -13.48 12.56
CA ILE A 89 0.63 -12.63 12.79
C ILE A 89 1.03 -11.16 12.89
N SER A 90 2.13 -10.86 13.59
CA SER A 90 2.68 -9.50 13.68
C SER A 90 2.97 -8.92 12.29
N ALA A 91 3.65 -9.69 11.42
CA ALA A 91 3.94 -9.25 10.06
C ALA A 91 2.65 -9.06 9.23
N GLN A 92 1.68 -9.97 9.32
CA GLN A 92 0.40 -9.86 8.62
C GLN A 92 -0.35 -8.58 9.01
N VAL A 93 -0.49 -8.28 10.31
CA VAL A 93 -1.22 -7.09 10.75
C VAL A 93 -0.49 -5.80 10.44
N ILE A 94 0.85 -5.78 10.48
CA ILE A 94 1.66 -4.62 10.10
C ILE A 94 1.51 -4.33 8.60
N LEU A 95 1.65 -5.36 7.75
CA LEU A 95 1.55 -5.19 6.30
C LEU A 95 0.12 -4.84 5.87
N SER A 96 -0.89 -5.48 6.46
CA SER A 96 -2.30 -5.14 6.25
C SER A 96 -2.59 -3.67 6.58
N ALA A 97 -2.06 -3.16 7.70
CA ALA A 97 -2.21 -1.75 8.06
C ALA A 97 -1.60 -0.80 7.02
N GLY A 98 -0.45 -1.17 6.43
CA GLY A 98 0.22 -0.39 5.39
C GLY A 98 -0.53 -0.35 4.05
N ILE A 99 -1.16 -1.47 3.65
CA ILE A 99 -1.78 -1.61 2.31
C ILE A 99 -3.28 -1.34 2.28
N VAL A 100 -3.99 -1.52 3.40
CA VAL A 100 -5.45 -1.32 3.48
C VAL A 100 -5.80 0.05 4.08
N GLY A 101 -5.06 0.51 5.09
CA GLY A 101 -5.38 1.76 5.79
C GLY A 101 -6.53 1.64 6.79
N ALA A 102 -7.36 2.69 6.91
CA ALA A 102 -8.49 2.71 7.85
C ALA A 102 -9.70 1.98 7.25
N LEU A 103 -10.27 1.02 7.99
CA LEU A 103 -11.41 0.20 7.56
C LEU A 103 -12.78 0.89 7.75
N ASP A 104 -12.83 2.03 8.43
CA ASP A 104 -14.07 2.54 9.03
C ASP A 104 -14.84 3.57 8.19
N GLU A 105 -14.49 3.77 6.91
CA GLU A 105 -15.16 4.73 6.03
C GLU A 105 -15.78 3.99 4.83
N PRO A 106 -17.10 4.10 4.58
CA PRO A 106 -17.71 3.51 3.40
C PRO A 106 -17.04 4.14 2.18
N THR A 107 -16.31 3.31 1.43
CA THR A 107 -15.78 3.73 0.13
C THR A 107 -16.99 4.15 -0.69
N THR A 108 -17.03 5.41 -1.13
CA THR A 108 -18.05 5.87 -2.07
C THR A 108 -17.96 4.94 -3.28
N GLU A 109 -18.93 4.02 -3.41
CA GLU A 109 -19.01 3.03 -4.48
C GLU A 109 -19.29 3.72 -5.83
N LYS A 110 -18.30 4.46 -6.34
CA LYS A 110 -18.10 4.60 -7.77
C LYS A 110 -16.76 3.95 -8.05
N ARG A 111 -16.76 2.62 -7.99
CA ARG A 111 -15.64 1.78 -8.43
C ARG A 111 -15.47 2.02 -9.93
N ARG A 112 -14.77 3.09 -10.27
CA ARG A 112 -14.44 3.47 -11.64
C ARG A 112 -13.68 2.28 -12.23
N LYS A 113 -14.18 1.74 -13.36
CA LYS A 113 -13.52 0.64 -14.05
C LYS A 113 -12.05 1.05 -14.26
N PRO A 114 -11.07 0.19 -13.92
CA PRO A 114 -9.67 0.52 -14.15
C PRO A 114 -9.52 0.89 -15.63
N SER A 115 -8.93 2.06 -15.88
CA SER A 115 -8.53 2.51 -17.21
C SER A 115 -7.80 1.37 -17.93
N LYS A 116 -8.17 1.11 -19.19
CA LYS A 116 -7.61 0.06 -20.04
C LYS A 116 -6.15 0.39 -20.38
N SER A 117 -5.27 -0.03 -19.48
CA SER A 117 -3.92 -0.59 -19.67
C SER A 117 -3.22 -0.37 -18.33
N PRO A 118 -3.10 -1.39 -17.45
CA PRO A 118 -2.16 -1.29 -16.34
C PRO A 118 -0.80 -0.89 -16.95
N PRO A 119 -0.05 0.07 -16.36
CA PRO A 119 1.36 0.17 -16.70
C PRO A 119 1.95 -1.23 -16.55
N ALA A 120 2.63 -1.75 -17.59
CA ALA A 120 3.08 -3.14 -17.69
C ALA A 120 3.47 -3.71 -16.32
N ASP A 121 2.74 -4.75 -15.89
CA ASP A 121 2.87 -5.33 -14.55
C ASP A 121 4.35 -5.67 -14.32
N LEU A 122 4.96 -5.09 -13.29
CA LEU A 122 6.32 -5.44 -12.92
C LEU A 122 6.32 -6.90 -12.41
N PRO A 123 7.40 -7.66 -12.63
CA PRO A 123 7.52 -9.01 -12.09
C PRO A 123 7.26 -9.05 -10.57
N ASN A 124 6.77 -10.19 -10.08
CA ASN A 124 6.48 -10.43 -8.66
C ASN A 124 5.49 -9.42 -8.05
N GLY A 125 4.51 -8.96 -8.84
CA GLY A 125 3.45 -8.06 -8.37
C GLY A 125 3.95 -6.70 -7.89
N LYS A 126 5.17 -6.31 -8.29
CA LYS A 126 5.79 -5.06 -7.87
C LYS A 126 4.99 -3.85 -8.35
N ILE A 127 4.93 -2.84 -7.49
CA ILE A 127 4.32 -1.55 -7.79
C ILE A 127 5.39 -0.62 -8.36
N ARG A 128 5.03 0.11 -9.42
CA ARG A 128 5.85 1.18 -9.98
C ARG A 128 5.63 2.47 -9.17
N PHE A 129 6.37 2.64 -8.09
CA PHE A 129 6.23 3.80 -7.21
C PHE A 129 6.57 5.15 -7.88
N SER A 130 7.26 5.17 -9.02
CA SER A 130 7.46 6.41 -9.79
C SER A 130 6.15 7.06 -10.22
N SER A 131 5.08 6.28 -10.44
CA SER A 131 3.75 6.80 -10.75
C SER A 131 3.13 7.57 -9.58
N PHE A 132 3.48 7.21 -8.35
CA PHE A 132 3.02 7.92 -7.14
C PHE A 132 3.64 9.30 -7.06
N TYR A 133 4.95 9.41 -7.35
CA TYR A 133 5.62 10.71 -7.41
C TYR A 133 5.10 11.59 -8.56
N GLY A 134 4.83 11.00 -9.73
CA GLY A 134 4.26 11.72 -10.87
C GLY A 134 2.88 12.31 -10.55
N LEU A 135 1.97 11.49 -10.00
CA LEU A 135 0.64 11.95 -9.55
C LEU A 135 0.76 12.94 -8.39
N GLY A 136 1.63 12.68 -7.42
CA GLY A 136 1.92 13.59 -6.32
C GLY A 136 2.35 14.97 -6.81
N ALA A 137 3.26 15.05 -7.79
CA ALA A 137 3.71 16.30 -8.36
C ALA A 137 2.58 17.10 -9.02
N VAL A 138 1.67 16.42 -9.74
CA VAL A 138 0.48 17.06 -10.35
C VAL A 138 -0.48 17.60 -9.29
N MET A 139 -0.59 16.91 -8.15
CA MET A 139 -1.37 17.37 -6.99
C MET A 139 -0.63 18.42 -6.12
N GLY A 140 0.61 18.78 -6.46
CA GLY A 140 1.42 19.75 -5.71
C GLY A 140 2.17 19.18 -4.50
N PHE A 141 2.29 17.87 -4.37
CA PHE A 141 3.11 17.23 -3.34
C PHE A 141 4.58 17.12 -3.74
N SER A 142 5.48 17.29 -2.78
CA SER A 142 6.89 16.94 -2.95
C SER A 142 7.08 15.41 -2.87
N PRO A 143 8.20 14.87 -3.38
CA PRO A 143 8.52 13.45 -3.25
C PRO A 143 8.55 12.97 -1.79
N GLU A 144 9.07 13.79 -0.88
CA GLU A 144 9.10 13.50 0.56
C GLU A 144 7.69 13.42 1.13
N ALA A 145 6.83 14.38 0.78
CA ALA A 145 5.43 14.37 1.21
C ALA A 145 4.69 13.13 0.72
N VAL A 146 4.92 12.70 -0.53
CA VAL A 146 4.37 11.43 -1.05
C VAL A 146 4.91 10.24 -0.27
N GLY A 147 6.22 10.21 -0.04
CA GLY A 147 6.88 9.14 0.72
C GLY A 147 6.32 8.97 2.12
N ASP A 148 5.91 10.07 2.77
CA ASP A 148 5.37 10.08 4.12
C ASP A 148 3.90 9.65 4.23
N LEU A 149 3.15 9.55 3.14
CA LEU A 149 1.74 9.14 3.18
C LEU A 149 1.61 7.61 3.31
N SER A 150 0.49 7.15 3.87
CA SER A 150 0.05 5.77 3.66
C SER A 150 -0.51 5.60 2.22
N LEU A 151 -0.57 4.36 1.73
CA LEU A 151 -1.22 4.08 0.44
C LEU A 151 -2.67 4.59 0.40
N TRP A 152 -3.40 4.43 1.51
CA TRP A 152 -4.78 4.92 1.63
C TRP A 152 -4.87 6.44 1.56
N GLN A 153 -4.01 7.18 2.27
CA GLN A 153 -4.03 8.65 2.23
C GLN A 153 -3.70 9.17 0.83
N PHE A 154 -2.74 8.53 0.15
CA PHE A 154 -2.41 8.90 -1.21
C PHE A 154 -3.57 8.61 -2.18
N ALA A 155 -4.21 7.44 -2.06
CA ALA A 155 -5.38 7.08 -2.87
C ALA A 155 -6.54 8.06 -2.66
N ALA A 156 -6.84 8.43 -1.43
CA ALA A 156 -7.88 9.42 -1.11
C ALA A 156 -7.56 10.81 -1.68
N ALA A 157 -6.28 11.22 -1.68
CA ALA A 157 -5.86 12.48 -2.30
C ALA A 157 -6.05 12.44 -3.83
N VAL A 158 -5.72 11.31 -4.46
CA VAL A 158 -5.95 11.11 -5.91
C VAL A 158 -7.43 11.14 -6.24
N GLU A 159 -8.27 10.46 -5.46
CA GLU A 159 -9.74 10.47 -5.64
C GLU A 159 -10.29 11.91 -5.57
N GLY A 160 -9.95 12.65 -4.51
CA GLY A 160 -10.36 14.05 -4.38
C GLY A 160 -9.84 14.97 -5.51
N TYR A 161 -8.61 14.75 -5.97
CA TYR A 161 -8.07 15.49 -7.12
C TYR A 161 -8.84 15.18 -8.41
N VAL A 162 -9.13 13.89 -8.65
CA VAL A 162 -9.87 13.42 -9.82
C VAL A 162 -11.28 14.00 -9.82
N ASP A 163 -11.97 13.99 -8.69
CA ASP A 163 -13.32 14.56 -8.55
C ASP A 163 -13.34 16.07 -8.79
N ALA A 164 -12.29 16.79 -8.38
CA ALA A 164 -12.18 18.23 -8.59
C ALA A 164 -11.81 18.63 -10.02
N ASN A 165 -11.15 17.75 -10.79
CA ASN A 165 -10.56 18.08 -12.09
C ASN A 165 -11.14 17.29 -13.28
N SER A 166 -12.00 16.32 -13.05
CA SER A 166 -12.75 15.65 -14.12
C SER A 166 -14.06 16.40 -14.37
N GLN A 167 -14.43 16.58 -15.63
CA GLN A 167 -15.83 16.89 -15.95
C GLN A 167 -16.67 15.67 -15.56
N ASP A 168 -17.78 15.91 -14.85
CA ASP A 168 -18.78 14.86 -14.60
C ASP A 168 -19.54 14.66 -15.91
N ASP A 169 -18.95 13.87 -16.81
CA ASP A 169 -19.52 13.57 -18.14
C ASP A 169 -20.80 12.73 -18.04
N GLY A 170 -21.25 12.40 -16.81
CA GLY A 170 -22.44 11.61 -16.57
C GLY A 170 -22.33 10.19 -17.13
N ALA A 171 -23.44 9.45 -17.06
CA ALA A 171 -23.62 8.29 -17.93
C ALA A 171 -24.07 8.78 -19.31
N LEU A 172 -23.65 8.10 -20.38
CA LEU A 172 -24.21 8.34 -21.70
C LEU A 172 -25.74 8.33 -21.62
N SER A 173 -26.36 9.34 -22.20
CA SER A 173 -27.79 9.36 -22.41
C SER A 173 -28.20 8.19 -23.31
N THR A 174 -29.47 7.78 -23.21
CA THR A 174 -30.04 6.75 -24.09
C THR A 174 -29.81 7.09 -25.57
N GLN A 175 -29.91 8.37 -25.91
CA GLN A 175 -29.70 8.85 -27.28
C GLN A 175 -28.25 8.66 -27.74
N GLU A 176 -27.27 9.02 -26.91
CA GLU A 176 -25.85 8.81 -27.24
C GLU A 176 -25.51 7.32 -27.34
N ILE A 177 -26.16 6.47 -26.54
CA ILE A 177 -26.02 5.01 -26.63
C ILE A 177 -26.56 4.51 -27.98
N ASP A 178 -27.74 4.97 -28.39
CA ASP A 178 -28.37 4.56 -29.65
C ASP A 178 -27.57 5.04 -30.88
N GLU A 179 -27.03 6.27 -30.83
CA GLU A 179 -26.15 6.82 -31.87
C GLU A 179 -24.83 6.03 -31.98
N LEU A 180 -24.24 5.65 -30.84
CA LEU A 180 -23.04 4.82 -30.81
C LEU A 180 -23.31 3.41 -31.38
N TRP A 181 -24.46 2.82 -31.05
CA TRP A 181 -24.86 1.51 -31.59
C TRP A 181 -25.07 1.54 -33.09
N ALA A 182 -25.64 2.61 -33.64
CA ALA A 182 -25.81 2.79 -35.07
C ALA A 182 -24.45 2.87 -35.80
N TRP A 183 -23.49 3.61 -35.24
CA TRP A 183 -22.14 3.74 -35.81
C TRP A 183 -21.35 2.42 -35.80
N VAL A 184 -21.50 1.58 -34.78
CA VAL A 184 -20.82 0.26 -34.70
C VAL A 184 -21.37 -0.74 -35.72
N GLN A 185 -22.59 -0.52 -36.25
CA GLN A 185 -23.25 -1.41 -37.21
C GLN A 185 -22.94 -1.06 -38.68
N GLU A 186 -22.31 0.09 -38.96
CA GLU A 186 -21.75 0.46 -40.28
C GLU A 186 -20.34 -0.10 -40.49
#